data_AF-A0A4Q5UJU8-F1
#
_entry.id   AF-A0A4Q5UJU8-F1
#
_cell.length_a   1.000
_cell.length_b   1.000
_cell.length_c   1.000
_cell.angle_alpha   90.00
_cell.angle_beta   90.00
_cell.angle_gamma   90.00
#
_symmetry.space_group_name_H-M   'P 1'
#
loop_
_entity.id
_entity.type
_entity.pdbx_description
1 polymer ?
#
loop_
_entity_poly.entity_id
_entity_poly.type
_entity_poly.pdbx_seq_one_letter_code
_entity_poly.pdbx_strand_id
1 'polypeptide(L)'
;QIYIEKENMVTGMGIVRAMPGPVFSIASFAGGMALRDMGAWMQVLGCAIGTIGIFLPSALLVLFFFPVWNYLKKYAMVYRSLEGINAAVVGIMIASTLYIMKDISLMHANVTSFVNIVIIVATFLLLQFTRIHSPFIVVACILLGYFL
;
A
#
# COMPACT_ATOMS: atom_id res chain seq x y z
N GLN A 1 3.86 30.73 4.19
CA GLN A 1 2.88 29.67 4.53
C GLN A 1 3.52 28.34 4.19
N ILE A 2 3.27 27.30 4.99
CA ILE A 2 3.73 25.93 4.71
C ILE A 2 2.77 25.35 3.67
N TYR A 3 3.25 25.05 2.47
CA TYR A 3 2.47 24.39 1.42
C TYR A 3 3.35 23.40 0.64
N ILE A 4 2.74 22.36 0.09
CA ILE A 4 3.42 21.37 -0.75
C ILE A 4 2.81 21.47 -2.15
N GLU A 5 3.64 21.68 -3.16
CA GLU A 5 3.17 21.69 -4.55
C GLU A 5 2.64 20.32 -4.97
N LYS A 6 1.63 20.32 -5.83
CA LYS A 6 0.97 19.09 -6.30
C LYS A 6 1.96 18.12 -6.95
N GLU A 7 2.89 18.61 -7.78
CA GLU A 7 3.89 17.79 -8.44
C GLU A 7 4.82 17.09 -7.44
N ASN A 8 5.33 17.85 -6.46
CA ASN A 8 6.16 17.33 -5.38
C ASN A 8 5.44 16.25 -4.55
N MET A 9 4.15 16.43 -4.28
CA MET A 9 3.35 15.43 -3.56
C MET A 9 3.11 14.16 -4.39
N VAL A 10 2.80 14.30 -5.69
CA VAL A 10 2.58 13.16 -6.59
C VAL A 10 3.85 12.34 -6.78
N THR A 11 4.99 13.01 -6.97
CA THR A 11 6.31 12.35 -7.07
C THR A 11 6.66 11.63 -5.77
N GLY A 12 6.44 12.26 -4.61
CA GLY A 12 6.62 11.64 -3.30
C GLY A 12 5.76 10.40 -3.08
N MET A 13 4.48 10.47 -3.45
CA MET A 13 3.59 9.30 -3.41
C MET A 13 4.05 8.18 -4.34
N GLY A 14 4.60 8.50 -5.52
CA GLY A 14 5.19 7.52 -6.42
C GLY A 14 6.39 6.80 -5.80
N ILE A 15 7.31 7.56 -5.20
CA ILE A 15 8.50 7.02 -4.54
C ILE A 15 8.11 6.13 -3.35
N VAL A 16 7.16 6.56 -2.52
CA VAL A 16 6.69 5.78 -1.36
C VAL A 16 6.03 4.46 -1.81
N ARG A 17 5.31 4.45 -2.93
CA ARG A 17 4.70 3.24 -3.49
C ARG A 17 5.69 2.30 -4.16
N ALA A 18 6.83 2.83 -4.64
CA ALA A 18 7.89 2.03 -5.25
C ALA A 18 8.80 1.35 -4.22
N MET A 19 8.97 1.95 -3.04
CA MET A 19 9.81 1.36 -2.00
C MET A 19 9.09 0.23 -1.26
N PRO A 20 9.76 -0.91 -0.99
CA PRO A 20 9.24 -1.97 -0.13
C PRO A 20 9.28 -1.47 1.33
N GLY A 21 8.24 -0.75 1.74
CA GLY A 21 8.16 -0.16 3.07
C GLY A 21 6.74 0.18 3.49
N PRO A 22 6.57 0.65 4.73
CA PRO A 22 5.27 1.09 5.22
C PRO A 22 4.77 2.26 4.37
N VAL A 23 3.54 2.15 3.88
CA VAL A 23 2.85 3.27 3.19
C VAL A 23 2.77 4.53 4.05
N PHE A 24 2.87 4.38 5.37
CA PHE A 24 2.93 5.47 6.35
C PHE A 24 4.16 6.37 6.23
N SER A 25 5.22 5.93 5.53
CA SER A 25 6.40 6.76 5.23
C SER A 25 6.05 8.04 4.46
N ILE A 26 4.89 8.10 3.79
CA ILE A 26 4.37 9.32 3.17
C ILE A 26 4.16 10.46 4.18
N ALA A 27 3.84 10.16 5.44
CA ALA A 27 3.66 11.18 6.48
C ALA A 27 4.99 11.82 6.88
N SER A 28 6.04 11.02 7.02
CA SER A 28 7.40 11.51 7.25
C SER A 28 7.89 12.34 6.06
N PHE A 29 7.64 11.88 4.83
CA PHE A 29 7.96 12.63 3.61
C PHE A 29 7.21 13.97 3.56
N ALA A 30 5.90 13.98 3.80
CA ALA A 30 5.09 15.20 3.81
C ALA A 30 5.55 16.18 4.88
N GLY A 31 5.88 15.70 6.09
CA GLY A 31 6.43 16.52 7.16
C GLY A 31 7.77 17.14 6.81
N GLY A 32 8.67 16.40 6.16
CA GLY A 32 9.95 16.95 5.66
C GLY A 32 9.75 17.98 4.55
N MET A 33 8.89 17.67 3.58
CA MET A 33 8.60 18.57 2.46
C MET A 33 7.94 19.88 2.91
N ALA A 34 7.09 19.83 3.93
CA ALA A 34 6.47 21.00 4.54
C ALA A 34 7.50 21.99 5.13
N LEU A 35 8.64 21.49 5.65
CA LEU A 35 9.67 22.30 6.32
C LEU A 35 10.93 22.50 5.46
N ARG A 36 10.89 22.12 4.17
CA ARG A 36 12.03 22.17 3.25
C ARG A 36 12.63 23.57 3.12
N ASP A 37 11.78 24.59 3.06
CA ASP A 37 12.20 25.98 2.81
C ASP A 37 12.89 26.65 4.02
N MET A 38 12.86 25.99 5.18
CA MET A 38 13.45 26.49 6.44
C MET A 38 14.85 25.90 6.74
N GLY A 39 15.41 25.13 5.80
CA GLY A 39 16.76 24.56 5.90
C GLY A 39 16.80 23.07 6.22
N ALA A 40 17.97 22.44 5.98
CA ALA A 40 18.14 20.98 6.07
C ALA A 40 17.84 20.40 7.46
N TRP A 41 18.21 21.11 8.53
CA TRP A 41 17.90 20.70 9.90
C TRP A 41 16.38 20.70 10.17
N MET A 42 15.70 21.73 9.68
CA MET A 42 14.26 21.88 9.83
C MET A 42 13.49 20.81 9.04
N GLN A 43 14.01 20.42 7.87
CA GLN A 43 13.48 19.31 7.08
C GLN A 43 13.56 17.97 7.84
N VAL A 44 14.68 17.68 8.52
CA VAL A 44 14.81 16.46 9.34
C VAL A 44 13.83 16.48 10.51
N LEU A 45 13.67 17.63 11.18
CA LEU A 45 12.66 17.81 12.22
C LEU A 45 11.24 17.62 11.67
N GLY A 46 10.96 18.11 10.48
CA GLY A 46 9.69 17.89 9.78
C GLY A 46 9.40 16.41 9.56
N CYS A 47 10.39 15.63 9.14
CA CYS A 47 10.25 14.17 9.03
C CYS A 47 9.93 13.50 10.37
N ALA A 48 10.61 13.91 11.46
CA ALA A 48 10.35 13.39 12.79
C ALA A 48 8.95 13.73 13.29
N ILE A 49 8.51 14.98 13.09
CA ILE A 49 7.16 15.45 13.44
C ILE A 49 6.10 14.67 12.64
N GLY A 50 6.29 14.47 11.33
CA GLY A 50 5.38 13.68 10.51
C GLY A 50 5.27 12.23 10.97
N THR A 51 6.40 11.64 11.39
CA THR A 51 6.46 10.28 11.93
C THR A 51 5.71 10.18 13.26
N ILE A 52 5.98 11.09 14.20
CA ILE A 52 5.28 11.13 15.48
C ILE A 52 3.79 11.39 15.25
N GLY A 53 3.44 12.30 14.35
CA GLY A 53 2.05 12.64 14.04
C GLY A 53 1.21 11.47 13.53
N ILE A 54 1.79 10.57 12.73
CA ILE A 54 1.06 9.39 12.24
C ILE A 54 1.04 8.22 13.24
N PHE A 55 2.15 8.00 13.97
CA PHE A 55 2.26 6.85 14.88
C PHE A 55 1.70 7.12 16.28
N LEU A 56 1.79 8.33 16.80
CA LEU A 56 1.32 8.67 18.15
C LEU A 56 -0.18 8.40 18.37
N PRO A 57 -1.11 8.85 17.51
CA PRO A 57 -2.53 8.56 17.70
C PRO A 57 -2.83 7.05 17.59
N SER A 58 -2.16 6.35 16.67
CA SER A 58 -2.30 4.91 16.52
C SER A 58 -1.79 4.14 17.74
N ALA A 59 -0.65 4.55 18.30
CA ALA A 59 -0.05 3.93 19.48
C ALA A 59 -0.90 4.16 20.73
N LEU A 60 -1.39 5.39 20.93
CA LEU A 60 -2.33 5.72 22.02
C LEU A 60 -3.61 4.90 21.90
N LEU A 61 -4.17 4.78 20.69
CA LEU A 61 -5.37 3.98 20.46
C LEU A 61 -5.12 2.52 20.86
N VAL A 62 -4.04 1.90 20.40
CA VAL A 62 -3.71 0.52 20.80
C VAL A 62 -3.56 0.38 22.32
N LEU A 63 -2.86 1.31 22.99
CA LEU A 63 -2.65 1.28 24.43
C LEU A 63 -3.96 1.35 25.21
N PHE A 64 -4.86 2.29 24.85
CA PHE A 64 -6.14 2.47 25.54
C PHE A 64 -7.18 1.40 25.16
N PHE A 65 -7.15 0.90 23.93
CA PHE A 65 -8.11 -0.10 23.46
C PHE A 65 -7.70 -1.53 23.83
N PHE A 66 -6.44 -1.78 24.18
CA PHE A 66 -5.97 -3.09 24.63
C PHE A 66 -6.78 -3.68 25.80
N PRO A 67 -7.06 -2.96 26.91
CA PRO A 67 -7.91 -3.49 27.98
C PRO A 67 -9.34 -3.77 27.51
N VAL A 68 -9.92 -2.86 26.71
CA VAL A 68 -11.26 -3.03 26.13
C VAL A 68 -11.33 -4.30 25.28
N TRP A 69 -10.31 -4.53 24.45
CA TRP A 69 -10.19 -5.72 23.61
C TRP A 69 -10.15 -7.02 24.43
N ASN A 70 -9.50 -7.02 25.59
CA ASN A 70 -9.46 -8.19 26.47
C ASN A 70 -10.82 -8.50 27.12
N TYR A 71 -11.64 -7.49 27.39
CA TYR A 71 -13.04 -7.72 27.79
C TYR A 71 -13.90 -8.19 26.63
N LEU A 72 -13.72 -7.60 25.44
CA LEU A 72 -14.54 -7.88 24.26
C LEU A 72 -14.35 -9.31 23.72
N LYS A 73 -13.12 -9.86 23.81
CA LYS A 73 -12.81 -11.24 23.41
C LYS A 73 -13.52 -12.32 24.25
N LYS A 74 -14.05 -11.99 25.43
CA LYS A 74 -14.84 -12.93 26.25
C LYS A 74 -16.23 -13.18 25.69
N TYR A 75 -16.72 -12.32 24.80
CA TYR A 75 -18.02 -12.49 24.16
C TYR A 75 -17.88 -13.31 22.87
N ALA A 76 -18.49 -14.51 22.86
CA ALA A 76 -18.44 -15.42 21.73
C ALA A 76 -18.97 -14.82 20.42
N MET A 77 -19.94 -13.89 20.49
CA MET A 77 -20.48 -13.20 19.32
C MET A 77 -19.43 -12.33 18.62
N VAL A 78 -18.62 -11.59 19.38
CA VAL A 78 -17.57 -10.72 18.82
C VAL A 78 -16.48 -11.55 18.15
N TYR A 79 -16.07 -12.63 18.79
CA TYR A 79 -15.07 -13.54 18.23
C TYR A 79 -15.54 -14.16 16.91
N ARG A 80 -16.80 -14.61 16.84
CA ARG A 80 -17.39 -15.14 15.61
C ARG A 80 -17.49 -14.10 14.49
N SER A 81 -17.75 -12.83 14.81
CA SER A 81 -17.77 -11.76 13.81
C SER A 81 -16.41 -11.52 13.16
N LEU A 82 -15.29 -11.85 13.81
CA LEU A 82 -13.95 -11.67 13.23
C LEU A 82 -13.74 -12.52 11.98
N GLU A 83 -14.30 -13.73 11.96
CA GLU A 83 -14.24 -14.61 10.80
C GLU A 83 -15.06 -14.03 9.63
N GLY A 84 -16.22 -13.45 9.92
CA GLY A 84 -17.03 -12.73 8.94
C GLY A 84 -16.34 -11.47 8.39
N ILE A 85 -15.63 -10.72 9.26
CA ILE A 85 -14.85 -9.55 8.84
C ILE A 85 -13.73 -9.98 7.90
N ASN A 86 -13.00 -11.06 8.21
CA ASN A 86 -11.95 -11.59 7.33
C ASN A 86 -12.54 -12.02 5.97
N ALA A 87 -13.67 -12.71 5.96
CA ALA A 87 -14.36 -13.09 4.72
C ALA A 87 -14.78 -11.87 3.89
N ALA A 88 -15.29 -10.81 4.53
CA ALA A 88 -15.66 -9.57 3.86
C ALA A 88 -14.43 -8.85 3.26
N VAL A 89 -13.32 -8.80 3.98
CA VAL A 89 -12.06 -8.21 3.48
C VAL A 89 -11.57 -8.96 2.24
N VAL A 90 -11.54 -10.31 2.28
CA VAL A 90 -11.16 -11.13 1.12
C VAL A 90 -12.11 -10.88 -0.06
N GLY A 91 -13.42 -10.77 0.19
CA GLY A 91 -14.41 -10.44 -0.84
C GLY A 91 -14.15 -9.08 -1.51
N ILE A 92 -13.84 -8.05 -0.72
CA ILE A 92 -13.47 -6.71 -1.22
C ILE A 92 -12.16 -6.76 -2.01
N MET A 93 -11.18 -7.54 -1.56
CA MET A 93 -9.92 -7.72 -2.30
C MET A 93 -10.18 -8.35 -3.68
N ILE A 94 -10.97 -9.43 -3.75
CA ILE A 94 -11.33 -10.09 -5.01
C ILE A 94 -12.10 -9.12 -5.92
N ALA A 95 -13.10 -8.41 -5.38
CA ALA A 95 -13.86 -7.42 -6.14
C ALA A 95 -12.96 -6.31 -6.72
N SER A 96 -12.00 -5.83 -5.93
CA SER A 96 -11.04 -4.81 -6.37
C SER A 96 -10.11 -5.35 -7.47
N THR A 97 -9.64 -6.60 -7.33
CA THR A 97 -8.83 -7.26 -8.37
C THR A 97 -9.61 -7.39 -9.68
N LEU A 98 -10.87 -7.84 -9.62
CA LEU A 98 -11.73 -7.96 -10.80
C LEU A 98 -12.01 -6.60 -11.44
N TYR A 99 -12.21 -5.56 -10.63
CA TYR A 99 -12.42 -4.20 -11.12
C TYR A 99 -11.20 -3.67 -11.87
N ILE A 100 -10.00 -3.77 -11.28
CA ILE A 100 -8.75 -3.35 -11.92
C ILE A 100 -8.47 -4.19 -13.18
N MET A 101 -8.77 -5.49 -13.17
CA MET A 101 -8.58 -6.37 -14.32
C MET A 101 -9.49 -6.02 -15.50
N LYS A 102 -10.69 -5.47 -15.26
CA LYS A 102 -11.62 -5.06 -16.31
C LYS A 102 -11.05 -3.92 -17.18
N ASP A 103 -10.31 -2.99 -16.59
CA ASP A 103 -9.66 -1.87 -17.31
C ASP A 103 -8.47 -2.35 -18.17
N ILE A 104 -7.89 -3.51 -17.86
CA ILE A 104 -6.80 -4.11 -18.64
C ILE A 104 -7.41 -4.81 -19.87
N SER A 105 -7.80 -4.02 -20.87
CA SER A 105 -8.02 -4.40 -22.28
C SER A 105 -8.59 -5.80 -22.55
N LEU A 106 -9.60 -6.26 -21.81
CA LEU A 106 -10.32 -7.49 -22.15
C LEU A 106 -11.39 -7.26 -23.23
N MET A 107 -11.81 -6.01 -23.47
CA MET A 107 -12.89 -5.68 -24.41
C MET A 107 -12.47 -5.49 -25.87
N HIS A 108 -11.17 -5.38 -26.18
CA HIS A 108 -10.67 -5.35 -27.57
C HIS A 108 -9.94 -6.66 -27.86
N ALA A 109 -10.47 -7.46 -28.80
CA ALA A 109 -9.87 -8.70 -29.26
C ALA A 109 -8.65 -8.42 -30.15
N ASN A 110 -7.55 -7.94 -29.56
CA ASN A 110 -6.25 -7.80 -30.19
C ASN A 110 -5.27 -8.82 -29.58
N VAL A 111 -4.24 -9.18 -30.35
CA VAL A 111 -3.15 -10.11 -29.93
C VAL A 111 -2.47 -9.70 -28.62
N THR A 112 -2.47 -8.40 -28.28
CA THR A 112 -1.93 -7.86 -27.02
C THR A 112 -2.72 -8.28 -25.78
N SER A 113 -4.04 -8.51 -25.90
CA SER A 113 -4.87 -8.95 -24.77
C SER A 113 -4.59 -10.39 -24.36
N PHE A 114 -4.23 -11.26 -25.31
CA PHE A 114 -3.86 -12.64 -25.02
C PHE A 114 -2.53 -12.69 -24.26
N VAL A 115 -1.56 -11.85 -24.63
CA VAL A 115 -0.27 -11.72 -23.95
C VAL A 115 -0.45 -11.23 -22.51
N ASN A 116 -1.32 -10.24 -22.26
CA ASN A 116 -1.60 -9.75 -20.90
C ASN A 116 -2.18 -10.84 -19.98
N ILE A 117 -3.13 -11.64 -20.47
CA ILE A 117 -3.70 -12.75 -19.70
C ILE A 117 -2.61 -13.77 -19.34
N VAL A 118 -1.74 -14.12 -20.30
CA VAL A 118 -0.62 -15.05 -20.07
C VAL A 118 0.34 -14.49 -19.02
N ILE A 119 0.67 -13.20 -19.06
CA ILE A 119 1.55 -12.55 -18.07
C ILE A 119 0.92 -12.57 -16.68
N ILE A 120 -0.39 -12.28 -16.55
CA ILE A 120 -1.10 -12.29 -15.27
C ILE A 120 -1.07 -13.70 -14.66
N VAL A 121 -1.42 -14.72 -15.45
CA VAL A 121 -1.43 -16.12 -14.99
C VAL A 121 -0.02 -16.60 -14.65
N ALA A 122 0.96 -16.30 -15.49
CA ALA A 122 2.36 -16.67 -15.24
C ALA A 122 2.90 -16.00 -13.98
N THR A 123 2.61 -14.71 -13.76
CA THR A 123 3.03 -13.96 -12.56
C THR A 123 2.35 -14.50 -11.30
N PHE A 124 1.05 -14.82 -11.39
CA PHE A 124 0.30 -15.41 -10.29
C PHE A 124 0.87 -16.78 -9.90
N LEU A 125 1.14 -17.65 -10.88
CA LEU A 125 1.76 -18.96 -10.64
C LEU A 125 3.19 -18.82 -10.09
N LEU A 126 3.99 -17.88 -10.60
CA LEU A 126 5.32 -17.59 -10.08
C LEU A 126 5.27 -17.17 -8.60
N LEU A 127 4.37 -16.25 -8.24
CA LEU A 127 4.18 -15.81 -6.86
C LEU A 127 3.66 -16.92 -5.95
N GLN A 128 2.81 -17.81 -6.47
CA GLN A 128 2.24 -18.91 -5.70
C GLN A 128 3.26 -20.04 -5.46
N PHE A 129 4.10 -20.35 -6.44
CA PHE A 129 5.04 -21.46 -6.37
C PHE A 129 6.46 -21.08 -5.91
N THR A 130 6.85 -19.80 -5.99
CA THR A 130 8.18 -19.35 -5.55
C THR A 130 8.11 -18.48 -4.30
N ARG A 131 9.00 -18.69 -3.32
CA ARG A 131 9.15 -17.83 -2.13
C ARG A 131 9.94 -16.54 -2.43
N ILE A 132 9.95 -16.06 -3.66
CA ILE A 132 10.72 -14.87 -4.04
C ILE A 132 9.97 -13.63 -3.56
N HIS A 133 10.70 -12.67 -2.98
CA HIS A 133 10.12 -11.42 -2.50
C HIS A 133 9.45 -10.68 -3.67
N SER A 134 8.16 -10.33 -3.49
CA SER A 134 7.29 -9.66 -4.47
C SER A 134 7.96 -8.52 -5.28
N PRO A 135 8.81 -7.65 -4.70
CA PRO A 135 9.48 -6.58 -5.45
C PRO A 135 10.37 -7.06 -6.61
N PHE A 136 11.04 -8.22 -6.48
CA PHE A 136 11.90 -8.74 -7.55
C PHE A 136 11.11 -9.17 -8.78
N ILE A 137 9.90 -9.70 -8.57
CA ILE A 137 9.02 -10.15 -9.66
C ILE A 137 8.49 -8.95 -10.45
N VAL A 138 8.19 -7.85 -9.75
CA VAL A 138 7.78 -6.58 -10.38
C VAL A 138 8.91 -5.98 -11.22
N VAL A 139 10.14 -5.94 -10.69
CA VAL A 139 11.30 -5.44 -11.44
C VAL A 139 11.58 -6.30 -12.67
N ALA A 140 11.48 -7.63 -12.56
CA ALA A 140 11.64 -8.54 -13.69
C ALA A 140 10.55 -8.33 -14.77
N CYS A 141 9.30 -8.12 -14.36
CA CYS A 141 8.21 -7.80 -15.29
C CYS A 141 8.42 -6.46 -16.01
N ILE A 142 8.89 -5.43 -15.31
CA ILE A 142 9.21 -4.13 -15.93
C ILE A 142 10.34 -4.28 -16.94
N LEU A 143 11.39 -5.05 -16.63
CA LEU A 143 12.50 -5.31 -17.56
C LEU A 143 12.03 -6.09 -18.80
N LEU A 144 11.18 -7.10 -18.62
CA LEU A 144 10.58 -7.84 -19.73
C LEU A 144 9.69 -6.95 -20.60
N GLY A 145 8.89 -6.07 -19.98
CA GLY A 145 8.04 -5.12 -20.71
C GLY A 145 8.79 -4.01 -21.42
N TYR A 146 10.02 -3.67 -21.00
CA TYR A 146 10.88 -2.74 -21.73
C TYR A 146 11.47 -3.35 -23.00
N PHE A 147 11.63 -4.68 -23.03
CA PHE A 147 12.27 -5.40 -24.12
C PHE A 147 11.28 -5.92 -25.19
N LEU A 148 9.98 -5.86 -24.90
CA LEU A 148 8.89 -6.30 -25.78
C LEU A 148 8.22 -5.10 -26.46
#